data_AF-A0A9Y4NDD9-F1
#
_entry.id   AF-A0A9Y4NDD9-F1
#
_cell.length_a   1.000
_cell.length_b   1.000
_cell.length_c   1.000
_cell.angle_alpha   90.00
_cell.angle_beta   90.00
_cell.angle_gamma   90.00
#
_symmetry.space_group_name_H-M   'P 1'
#
loop_
_entity.id
_entity.type
_entity.pdbx_description
1 polymer ?
#
loop_
_entity_poly.entity_id
_entity_poly.type
_entity_poly.pdbx_seq_one_letter_code
_entity_poly.pdbx_strand_id
1 'polypeptide(L)'
;MKDCEAETRLSVLPSLQSVFQSAPSVWFINLSERKTSILLEVLKLQSEKKKKVKLTGSSEEESEMRSFLQCLPYISHLRLSEDYLQQLLVLLHDIQDQDLTLSLLSKVAGDLTSCCLNWELLHYLLQLSSAQTITVNLRKNHFLQESAARLLPFLGRIVFKRPSPSFMMASIRELYRAHASHMVPSLLRSLDHVINLSCRELDSVDFAALLFTLRHSDGVKLNLLWTFIPTEGIQSLLFTLDKVSQLRSDIRACFHQYQCCPTQDRIQLSSAPVLMHH
;
A
#
# COMPACT_ATOMS: atom_id res chain seq x y z
N MET A 1 -7.00 34.33 -43.07
CA MET A 1 -6.92 34.21 -41.60
C MET A 1 -8.32 34.07 -41.02
N LYS A 2 -8.72 32.83 -40.74
CA LYS A 2 -9.29 32.38 -39.45
C LYS A 2 -9.69 30.92 -39.62
N ASP A 3 -8.71 30.07 -39.38
CA ASP A 3 -8.92 28.65 -39.11
C ASP A 3 -9.78 28.55 -37.85
N CYS A 4 -10.95 27.94 -37.96
CA CYS A 4 -11.72 27.47 -36.81
C CYS A 4 -11.57 25.96 -36.78
N GLU A 5 -10.65 25.50 -35.94
CA GLU A 5 -10.48 24.10 -35.56
C GLU A 5 -11.82 23.58 -35.00
N ALA A 6 -12.46 22.70 -35.75
CA ALA A 6 -13.69 22.03 -35.34
C ALA A 6 -13.33 20.89 -34.38
N GLU A 7 -13.38 21.20 -33.09
CA GLU A 7 -13.30 20.24 -32.00
C GLU A 7 -14.52 19.30 -32.06
N THR A 8 -14.36 18.20 -32.80
CA THR A 8 -15.45 17.25 -33.10
C THR A 8 -15.69 16.37 -31.88
N ARG A 9 -16.51 16.85 -30.95
CA ARG A 9 -17.14 16.01 -29.93
C ARG A 9 -18.18 15.14 -30.65
N LEU A 10 -17.83 13.89 -30.94
CA LEU A 10 -18.77 12.87 -31.45
C LEU A 10 -19.91 12.69 -30.42
N SER A 11 -21.05 13.33 -30.70
CA SER A 11 -22.27 13.11 -29.94
C SER A 11 -22.83 11.74 -30.30
N VAL A 12 -23.23 10.99 -29.28
CA VAL A 12 -23.86 9.67 -29.47
C VAL A 12 -25.15 9.87 -30.23
N LEU A 13 -25.34 9.13 -31.33
CA LEU A 13 -26.61 9.15 -32.05
C LEU A 13 -27.75 8.80 -31.07
N PRO A 14 -28.86 9.55 -31.05
CA PRO A 14 -29.97 9.31 -30.11
C PRO A 14 -30.48 7.87 -30.12
N SER A 15 -30.39 7.18 -31.27
CA SER A 15 -30.74 5.77 -31.43
C SER A 15 -29.84 4.79 -30.66
N LEU A 16 -28.57 5.15 -30.41
CA LEU A 16 -27.64 4.33 -29.64
C LEU A 16 -27.69 4.62 -28.14
N GLN A 17 -28.36 5.70 -27.71
CA GLN A 17 -28.41 6.10 -26.31
C GLN A 17 -29.06 5.04 -25.42
N SER A 18 -30.10 4.36 -25.90
CA SER A 18 -30.77 3.26 -25.19
C SER A 18 -29.85 2.06 -24.94
N VAL A 19 -29.01 1.70 -25.93
CA VAL A 19 -28.03 0.61 -25.83
C VAL A 19 -27.03 0.92 -24.72
N PHE A 20 -26.55 2.14 -24.65
CA PHE A 20 -25.56 2.56 -23.66
C PHE A 20 -26.14 2.77 -22.26
N GLN A 21 -27.41 3.14 -22.14
CA GLN A 21 -28.14 3.17 -20.87
C GLN A 21 -28.36 1.77 -20.30
N SER A 22 -28.54 0.76 -21.16
CA SER A 22 -28.69 -0.65 -20.75
C SER A 22 -27.38 -1.36 -20.40
N ALA A 23 -26.23 -0.72 -20.68
CA ALA A 23 -24.93 -1.34 -20.50
C ALA A 23 -24.57 -1.54 -19.01
N PRO A 24 -23.89 -2.64 -18.66
CA PRO A 24 -23.55 -2.94 -17.27
C PRO A 24 -22.65 -1.85 -16.66
N SER A 25 -22.73 -1.72 -15.33
CA SER A 25 -21.95 -0.76 -14.55
C SER A 25 -20.45 -1.11 -14.48
N VAL A 26 -20.13 -2.38 -14.68
CA VAL A 26 -18.76 -2.90 -14.85
C VAL A 26 -18.69 -3.61 -16.20
N TRP A 27 -17.69 -3.25 -16.99
CA TRP A 27 -17.43 -3.89 -18.28
C TRP A 27 -16.39 -4.98 -18.14
N PHE A 28 -16.70 -6.15 -18.67
CA PHE A 28 -15.77 -7.26 -18.79
C PHE A 28 -15.31 -7.33 -20.23
N ILE A 29 -14.02 -7.13 -20.46
CA ILE A 29 -13.43 -7.11 -21.79
C ILE A 29 -12.33 -8.15 -21.82
N ASN A 30 -12.43 -9.08 -22.77
CA ASN A 30 -11.35 -9.97 -23.10
C ASN A 30 -10.53 -9.37 -24.26
N LEU A 31 -9.28 -8.98 -24.00
CA LEU A 31 -8.39 -8.43 -25.03
C LEU A 31 -7.91 -9.50 -26.03
N SER A 32 -7.95 -10.79 -25.67
CA SER A 32 -7.63 -11.86 -26.64
C SER A 32 -8.70 -12.03 -27.72
N GLU A 33 -9.92 -11.52 -27.48
CA GLU A 33 -11.06 -11.67 -28.39
C GLU A 33 -11.39 -10.38 -29.15
N ARG A 34 -10.80 -9.23 -28.74
CA ARG A 34 -11.19 -7.91 -29.24
C ARG A 34 -9.98 -7.01 -29.39
N LYS A 35 -9.87 -6.37 -30.56
CA LYS A 35 -8.84 -5.36 -30.82
C LYS A 35 -9.04 -4.13 -29.95
N THR A 36 -7.94 -3.57 -29.44
CA THR A 36 -7.98 -2.40 -28.57
C THR A 36 -8.47 -1.14 -29.29
N SER A 37 -8.22 -1.04 -30.60
CA SER A 37 -8.72 0.07 -31.42
C SER A 37 -10.26 0.15 -31.44
N ILE A 38 -10.94 -1.00 -31.50
CA ILE A 38 -12.41 -1.06 -31.43
C ILE A 38 -12.87 -0.61 -30.04
N LEU A 39 -12.20 -1.07 -28.99
CA LEU A 39 -12.50 -0.66 -27.62
C LEU A 39 -12.40 0.86 -27.45
N LEU A 40 -11.34 1.48 -27.98
CA LEU A 40 -11.14 2.92 -27.90
C LEU A 40 -12.30 3.70 -28.55
N GLU A 41 -12.72 3.29 -29.75
CA GLU A 41 -13.86 3.94 -30.43
C GLU A 41 -15.16 3.77 -29.64
N VAL A 42 -15.41 2.59 -29.08
CA VAL A 42 -16.57 2.36 -28.20
C VAL A 42 -16.51 3.25 -26.95
N LEU A 43 -15.33 3.43 -26.35
CA LEU A 43 -15.15 4.29 -25.17
C LEU A 43 -15.30 5.78 -25.49
N LYS A 44 -14.84 6.24 -26.65
CA LYS A 44 -15.03 7.62 -27.12
C LYS A 44 -16.52 7.96 -27.32
N LEU A 45 -17.29 7.00 -27.82
CA LEU A 45 -18.74 7.11 -27.94
C LEU A 45 -19.46 7.10 -26.58
N GLN A 46 -18.76 7.01 -25.44
CA GLN A 46 -19.35 6.97 -24.09
C GLN A 46 -19.01 8.21 -23.27
N SER A 47 -19.22 9.39 -23.85
CA SER A 47 -18.78 10.69 -23.33
C SER A 47 -19.38 11.10 -21.97
N GLU A 48 -20.48 10.49 -21.52
CA GLU A 48 -21.20 10.98 -20.32
C GLU A 48 -20.84 10.26 -19.01
N LYS A 49 -20.36 9.00 -19.03
CA LYS A 49 -20.05 8.24 -17.79
C LYS A 49 -18.83 7.35 -17.95
N LYS A 50 -17.72 7.72 -17.30
CA LYS A 50 -16.54 6.86 -17.18
C LYS A 50 -16.91 5.52 -16.56
N LYS A 51 -16.50 4.41 -17.19
CA LYS A 51 -16.89 3.06 -16.78
C LYS A 51 -15.85 2.41 -15.89
N LYS A 52 -16.27 1.43 -15.09
CA LYS A 52 -15.36 0.49 -14.42
C LYS A 52 -15.08 -0.64 -15.38
N VAL A 53 -13.81 -0.96 -15.59
CA VAL A 53 -13.38 -1.96 -16.56
C VAL A 53 -12.61 -3.06 -15.86
N LYS A 54 -13.00 -4.31 -16.10
CA LYS A 54 -12.20 -5.49 -15.79
C LYS A 54 -11.70 -6.07 -17.11
N LEU A 55 -10.39 -6.06 -17.28
CA LEU A 55 -9.74 -6.71 -18.40
C LEU A 55 -9.34 -8.13 -18.04
N THR A 56 -9.54 -9.01 -19.01
CA THR A 56 -9.05 -10.38 -19.01
C THR A 56 -8.38 -10.65 -20.35
N GLY A 57 -7.55 -11.68 -20.42
CA GLY A 57 -6.69 -11.92 -21.57
C GLY A 57 -5.56 -10.90 -21.66
N SER A 58 -4.38 -11.37 -22.05
CA SER A 58 -3.22 -10.52 -22.30
C SER A 58 -2.94 -10.54 -23.79
N SER A 59 -2.68 -9.39 -24.39
CA SER A 59 -1.96 -9.33 -25.66
C SER A 59 -0.50 -9.12 -25.32
N GLU A 60 0.38 -10.02 -25.77
CA GLU A 60 1.84 -9.85 -25.65
C GLU A 60 2.37 -8.78 -26.61
N GLU A 61 1.53 -8.30 -27.54
CA GLU A 61 1.90 -7.26 -28.49
C GLU A 61 1.95 -5.88 -27.82
N GLU A 62 3.14 -5.30 -27.79
CA GLU A 62 3.39 -3.96 -27.25
C GLU A 62 2.53 -2.87 -27.95
N SER A 63 2.23 -3.04 -29.24
CA SER A 63 1.33 -2.17 -30.01
C SER A 63 -0.09 -2.14 -29.43
N GLU A 64 -0.61 -3.30 -29.01
CA GLU A 64 -1.93 -3.40 -28.36
C GLU A 64 -1.89 -2.77 -26.96
N MET A 65 -0.79 -2.93 -26.22
CA MET A 65 -0.61 -2.26 -24.92
C MET A 65 -0.57 -0.72 -25.06
N ARG A 66 0.16 -0.20 -26.04
CA ARG A 66 0.17 1.25 -26.34
C ARG A 66 -1.20 1.75 -26.76
N SER A 67 -1.90 0.99 -27.59
CA SER A 67 -3.28 1.30 -27.97
C SER A 67 -4.20 1.30 -26.75
N PHE A 68 -3.95 0.42 -25.77
CA PHE A 68 -4.74 0.35 -24.54
C PHE A 68 -4.52 1.56 -23.64
N LEU A 69 -3.29 2.08 -23.54
CA LEU A 69 -3.01 3.29 -22.78
C LEU A 69 -3.84 4.49 -23.25
N GLN A 70 -4.17 4.56 -24.55
CA GLN A 70 -5.06 5.59 -25.12
C GLN A 70 -6.52 5.50 -24.60
N CYS A 71 -6.91 4.36 -24.04
CA CYS A 71 -8.24 4.16 -23.45
C CYS A 71 -8.36 4.73 -22.03
N LEU A 72 -7.25 4.96 -21.31
CA LEU A 72 -7.25 5.37 -19.90
C LEU A 72 -8.08 6.63 -19.60
N PRO A 73 -8.12 7.69 -20.44
CA PRO A 73 -8.93 8.89 -20.17
C PRO A 73 -10.43 8.60 -20.00
N TYR A 74 -10.92 7.57 -20.67
CA TYR A 74 -12.34 7.17 -20.71
C TYR A 74 -12.72 6.16 -19.61
N ILE A 75 -11.73 5.64 -18.89
CA ILE A 75 -11.90 4.64 -17.83
C ILE A 75 -11.86 5.33 -16.45
N SER A 76 -12.72 4.92 -15.52
CA SER A 76 -12.69 5.43 -14.13
C SER A 76 -11.91 4.52 -13.18
N HIS A 77 -12.04 3.22 -13.36
CA HIS A 77 -11.40 2.20 -12.52
C HIS A 77 -11.06 1.01 -13.38
N LEU A 78 -9.89 0.42 -13.14
CA LEU A 78 -9.34 -0.65 -13.94
C LEU A 78 -8.93 -1.82 -13.04
N ARG A 79 -9.35 -3.03 -13.42
CA ARG A 79 -8.85 -4.28 -12.86
C ARG A 79 -8.19 -5.05 -13.98
N LEU A 80 -6.90 -5.32 -13.82
CA LEU A 80 -6.08 -6.05 -14.78
C LEU A 80 -5.70 -7.43 -14.24
N SER A 81 -5.32 -8.34 -15.13
CA SER A 81 -4.55 -9.51 -14.73
C SER A 81 -3.17 -9.07 -14.21
N GLU A 82 -2.56 -9.94 -13.42
CA GLU A 82 -1.22 -9.73 -12.88
C GLU A 82 -0.19 -9.46 -13.98
N ASP A 83 -0.14 -10.35 -14.98
CA ASP A 83 0.84 -10.28 -16.06
C ASP A 83 0.69 -9.00 -16.88
N TYR A 84 -0.55 -8.59 -17.16
CA TYR A 84 -0.82 -7.42 -17.99
C TYR A 84 -0.47 -6.11 -17.26
N LEU A 85 -0.77 -6.00 -15.96
CA LEU A 85 -0.34 -4.84 -15.17
C LEU A 85 1.19 -4.78 -15.07
N GLN A 86 1.84 -5.92 -14.85
CA GLN A 86 3.30 -6.00 -14.81
C GLN A 86 3.92 -5.50 -16.13
N GLN A 87 3.44 -6.00 -17.26
CA GLN A 87 3.92 -5.59 -18.59
C GLN A 87 3.67 -4.10 -18.84
N LEU A 88 2.50 -3.56 -18.48
CA LEU A 88 2.22 -2.13 -18.65
C LEU A 88 3.15 -1.26 -17.81
N LEU A 89 3.48 -1.66 -16.58
CA LEU A 89 4.42 -0.91 -15.74
C LEU A 89 5.84 -0.92 -16.32
N VAL A 90 6.29 -2.04 -16.87
CA VAL A 90 7.59 -2.13 -17.55
C VAL A 90 7.59 -1.22 -18.78
N LEU A 91 6.58 -1.32 -19.65
CA LEU A 91 6.44 -0.46 -20.82
C LEU A 91 6.43 1.03 -20.45
N LEU A 92 5.66 1.42 -19.42
CA LEU A 92 5.58 2.80 -18.95
C LEU A 92 6.91 3.31 -18.41
N HIS A 93 7.64 2.44 -17.72
CA HIS A 93 8.99 2.74 -17.26
C HIS A 93 9.95 2.93 -18.44
N ASP A 94 9.88 2.08 -19.47
CA ASP A 94 10.74 2.18 -20.64
C ASP A 94 10.50 3.47 -21.44
N ILE A 95 9.24 3.87 -21.62
CA ILE A 95 8.88 5.10 -22.34
C ILE A 95 9.00 6.37 -21.48
N GLN A 96 9.13 6.24 -20.16
CA GLN A 96 9.29 7.35 -19.20
C GLN A 96 8.14 8.38 -19.21
N ASP A 97 6.93 7.96 -19.60
CA ASP A 97 5.76 8.84 -19.66
C ASP A 97 5.09 8.95 -18.29
N GLN A 98 5.32 10.09 -17.61
CA GLN A 98 4.83 10.33 -16.27
C GLN A 98 3.30 10.50 -16.21
N ASP A 99 2.71 11.15 -17.21
CA ASP A 99 1.27 11.42 -17.25
C ASP A 99 0.47 10.14 -17.47
N LEU A 100 0.93 9.28 -18.38
CA LEU A 100 0.34 7.96 -18.58
C LEU A 100 0.52 7.07 -17.35
N THR A 101 1.68 7.13 -16.69
CA THR A 101 1.92 6.35 -15.47
C THR A 101 1.00 6.78 -14.34
N LEU A 102 0.90 8.08 -14.08
CA LEU A 102 -0.03 8.64 -13.09
C LEU A 102 -1.49 8.32 -13.44
N SER A 103 -1.84 8.40 -14.72
CA SER A 103 -3.17 8.02 -15.21
C SER A 103 -3.46 6.55 -14.91
N LEU A 104 -2.55 5.62 -15.22
CA LEU A 104 -2.71 4.19 -14.94
C LEU A 104 -2.85 3.94 -13.44
N LEU A 105 -1.94 4.47 -12.62
CA LEU A 105 -1.96 4.34 -11.15
C LEU A 105 -3.30 4.81 -10.58
N SER A 106 -3.84 5.92 -11.09
CA SER A 106 -5.15 6.42 -10.68
C SER A 106 -6.27 5.42 -10.94
N LYS A 107 -6.23 4.71 -12.08
CA LYS A 107 -7.27 3.73 -12.45
C LYS A 107 -7.20 2.45 -11.63
N VAL A 108 -5.99 2.00 -11.29
CA VAL A 108 -5.77 0.83 -10.43
C VAL A 108 -5.78 1.18 -8.94
N ALA A 109 -6.13 2.41 -8.57
CA ALA A 109 -6.13 2.90 -7.20
C ALA A 109 -4.77 2.76 -6.49
N GLY A 110 -3.66 2.78 -7.24
CA GLY A 110 -2.30 2.54 -6.73
C GLY A 110 -2.07 1.11 -6.25
N ASP A 111 -2.98 0.18 -6.52
CA ASP A 111 -2.84 -1.22 -6.09
C ASP A 111 -1.90 -1.98 -7.04
N LEU A 112 -0.66 -2.18 -6.56
CA LEU A 112 0.37 -2.97 -7.24
C LEU A 112 0.65 -4.27 -6.47
N THR A 113 -0.28 -4.75 -5.65
CA THR A 113 -0.05 -5.94 -4.80
C THR A 113 0.14 -7.23 -5.58
N SER A 114 -0.32 -7.28 -6.83
CA SER A 114 -0.07 -8.40 -7.75
C SER A 114 1.29 -8.32 -8.44
N CYS A 115 1.96 -7.17 -8.49
CA CYS A 115 3.17 -6.98 -9.28
C CYS A 115 4.45 -7.43 -8.57
N CYS A 116 5.42 -7.87 -9.37
CA CYS A 116 6.80 -8.16 -9.00
C CYS A 116 7.67 -7.00 -9.51
N LEU A 117 7.96 -6.06 -8.62
CA LEU A 117 8.75 -4.87 -8.94
C LEU A 117 10.24 -5.15 -8.65
N ASN A 118 11.12 -4.46 -9.34
CA ASN A 118 12.50 -4.27 -8.89
C ASN A 118 12.61 -2.88 -8.21
N TRP A 119 13.79 -2.57 -7.66
CA TRP A 119 13.98 -1.27 -7.02
C TRP A 119 13.84 -0.10 -8.00
N GLU A 120 14.37 -0.22 -9.22
CA GLU A 120 14.38 0.87 -10.20
C GLU A 120 12.96 1.30 -10.58
N LEU A 121 12.11 0.33 -10.90
CA LEU A 121 10.71 0.54 -11.20
C LEU A 121 9.96 1.12 -9.99
N LEU A 122 10.14 0.54 -8.79
CA LEU A 122 9.49 1.08 -7.59
C LEU A 122 9.94 2.52 -7.31
N HIS A 123 11.23 2.80 -7.43
CA HIS A 123 11.79 4.12 -7.19
C HIS A 123 11.27 5.15 -8.19
N TYR A 124 11.21 4.79 -9.48
CA TYR A 124 10.56 5.60 -10.51
C TYR A 124 9.12 5.94 -10.11
N LEU A 125 8.34 4.94 -9.72
CA LEU A 125 6.93 5.14 -9.32
C LEU A 125 6.80 6.02 -8.07
N LEU A 126 7.69 5.88 -7.08
CA LEU A 126 7.69 6.68 -5.85
C LEU A 126 8.13 8.14 -6.07
N GLN A 127 8.98 8.38 -7.08
CA GLN A 127 9.42 9.71 -7.47
C GLN A 127 8.32 10.52 -8.16
N LEU A 128 7.33 9.87 -8.77
CA LEU A 128 6.20 10.56 -9.38
C LEU A 128 5.47 11.41 -8.34
N SER A 129 5.28 12.68 -8.67
CA SER A 129 4.58 13.64 -7.81
C SER A 129 3.09 13.37 -7.83
N SER A 130 2.63 12.47 -6.97
CA SER A 130 1.21 12.15 -6.82
C SER A 130 0.77 12.16 -5.35
N ALA A 131 -0.47 12.54 -5.10
CA ALA A 131 -1.11 12.38 -3.79
C ALA A 131 -1.53 10.93 -3.51
N GLN A 132 -1.42 10.05 -4.51
CA GLN A 132 -1.85 8.67 -4.42
C GLN A 132 -0.77 7.79 -3.79
N THR A 133 -1.18 6.94 -2.85
CA THR A 133 -0.30 5.93 -2.26
C THR A 133 -0.22 4.68 -3.13
N ILE A 134 0.97 4.10 -3.24
CA ILE A 134 1.20 2.83 -3.92
C ILE A 134 1.12 1.70 -2.91
N THR A 135 0.30 0.69 -3.16
CA THR A 135 0.21 -0.51 -2.32
C THR A 135 1.03 -1.63 -2.94
N VAL A 136 1.99 -2.19 -2.20
CA VAL A 136 2.84 -3.29 -2.66
C VAL A 136 2.76 -4.48 -1.72
N ASN A 137 2.99 -5.69 -2.24
CA ASN A 137 3.03 -6.91 -1.45
C ASN A 137 4.47 -7.34 -1.19
N LEU A 138 4.91 -7.36 0.07
CA LEU A 138 6.28 -7.72 0.43
C LEU A 138 6.64 -9.16 0.06
N ARG A 139 5.66 -10.08 -0.01
CA ARG A 139 5.94 -11.47 -0.40
C ARG A 139 6.34 -11.59 -1.87
N LYS A 140 5.92 -10.67 -2.72
CA LYS A 140 6.35 -10.60 -4.13
C LYS A 140 7.61 -9.77 -4.33
N ASN A 141 7.88 -8.85 -3.41
CA ASN A 141 8.90 -7.83 -3.52
C ASN A 141 9.94 -7.98 -2.38
N HIS A 142 10.65 -9.10 -2.37
CA HIS A 142 11.54 -9.49 -1.27
C HIS A 142 12.70 -8.50 -1.06
N PHE A 143 13.15 -7.80 -2.11
CA PHE A 143 14.18 -6.75 -2.03
C PHE A 143 13.83 -5.63 -1.04
N LEU A 144 12.54 -5.44 -0.72
CA LEU A 144 12.09 -4.47 0.26
C LEU A 144 12.58 -4.79 1.69
N GLN A 145 12.83 -6.06 2.00
CA GLN A 145 13.30 -6.48 3.32
C GLN A 145 14.62 -5.81 3.71
N GLU A 146 15.48 -5.55 2.74
CA GLU A 146 16.80 -4.94 2.92
C GLU A 146 16.82 -3.44 2.57
N SER A 147 15.68 -2.89 2.13
CA SER A 147 15.60 -1.51 1.62
C SER A 147 15.02 -0.50 2.62
N ALA A 148 14.95 -0.83 3.92
CA ALA A 148 14.33 0.02 4.95
C ALA A 148 14.84 1.47 4.93
N ALA A 149 16.16 1.67 4.89
CA ALA A 149 16.77 3.00 4.81
C ALA A 149 16.40 3.77 3.54
N ARG A 150 16.34 3.06 2.40
CA ARG A 150 16.01 3.65 1.09
C ARG A 150 14.53 4.04 0.98
N LEU A 151 13.67 3.35 1.72
CA LEU A 151 12.22 3.59 1.75
C LEU A 151 11.83 4.73 2.69
N LEU A 152 12.69 5.11 3.64
CA LEU A 152 12.43 6.13 4.65
C LEU A 152 11.83 7.43 4.06
N PRO A 153 12.39 8.01 2.98
CA PRO A 153 11.86 9.25 2.40
C PRO A 153 10.47 9.09 1.76
N PHE A 154 10.04 7.86 1.51
CA PHE A 154 8.84 7.53 0.75
C PHE A 154 7.74 6.89 1.59
N LEU A 155 7.91 6.75 2.92
CA LEU A 155 6.93 6.09 3.79
C LEU A 155 5.53 6.70 3.74
N GLY A 156 5.41 7.99 3.42
CA GLY A 156 4.11 8.66 3.23
C GLY A 156 3.39 8.30 1.92
N ARG A 157 4.07 7.63 0.98
CA ARG A 157 3.59 7.34 -0.38
C ARG A 157 3.41 5.85 -0.65
N ILE A 158 3.74 4.98 0.30
CA ILE A 158 3.72 3.53 0.12
C ILE A 158 2.88 2.87 1.22
N VAL A 159 2.20 1.79 0.86
CA VAL A 159 1.48 0.91 1.78
C VAL A 159 1.93 -0.51 1.55
N PHE A 160 2.22 -1.22 2.63
CA PHE A 160 2.80 -2.54 2.61
C PHE A 160 1.76 -3.60 2.98
N LYS A 161 1.50 -4.53 2.07
CA LYS A 161 0.73 -5.74 2.35
C LYS A 161 1.66 -6.88 2.74
N ARG A 162 1.23 -7.62 3.77
CA ARG A 162 1.92 -8.79 4.32
C ARG A 162 3.36 -8.49 4.74
N PRO A 163 3.63 -7.41 5.51
CA PRO A 163 4.97 -7.15 6.00
C PRO A 163 5.47 -8.30 6.87
N SER A 164 6.74 -8.68 6.69
CA SER A 164 7.36 -9.68 7.56
C SER A 164 7.76 -9.02 8.89
N PRO A 165 7.77 -9.79 9.99
CA PRO A 165 8.31 -9.28 11.25
C PRO A 165 9.75 -8.75 11.09
N SER A 166 10.60 -9.39 10.28
CA SER A 166 11.98 -8.94 10.05
C SER A 166 12.04 -7.56 9.38
N PHE A 167 11.21 -7.32 8.37
CA PHE A 167 11.09 -6.00 7.75
C PHE A 167 10.59 -4.93 8.75
N MET A 168 9.60 -5.28 9.59
CA MET A 168 9.11 -4.40 10.65
C MET A 168 10.26 -3.96 11.57
N MET A 169 11.09 -4.90 12.04
CA MET A 169 12.23 -4.58 12.90
C MET A 169 13.25 -3.71 12.19
N ALA A 170 13.62 -4.06 10.97
CA ALA A 170 14.57 -3.28 10.18
C ALA A 170 14.08 -1.83 10.01
N SER A 171 12.79 -1.63 9.77
CA SER A 171 12.18 -0.30 9.60
C SER A 171 12.19 0.52 10.88
N ILE A 172 11.77 -0.05 12.02
CA ILE A 172 11.75 0.70 13.28
C ILE A 172 13.17 0.94 13.83
N ARG A 173 14.09 0.00 13.61
CA ARG A 173 15.51 0.14 13.94
C ARG A 173 16.16 1.25 13.12
N GLU A 174 15.80 1.37 11.85
CA GLU A 174 16.29 2.45 10.99
C GLU A 174 15.75 3.81 11.42
N LEU A 175 14.47 3.92 11.76
CA LEU A 175 13.90 5.15 12.31
C LEU A 175 14.59 5.59 13.60
N TYR A 176 14.89 4.64 14.48
CA TYR A 176 15.59 4.89 15.72
C TYR A 176 17.02 5.40 15.47
N ARG A 177 17.78 4.74 14.59
CA ARG A 177 19.13 5.19 14.19
C ARG A 177 19.12 6.60 13.60
N ALA A 178 18.17 6.87 12.71
CA ALA A 178 18.00 8.18 12.08
C ALA A 178 17.39 9.24 13.01
N HIS A 179 16.98 8.87 14.24
CA HIS A 179 16.24 9.73 15.18
C HIS A 179 15.00 10.39 14.53
N ALA A 180 14.39 9.71 13.56
CA ALA A 180 13.37 10.26 12.68
C ALA A 180 11.95 10.06 13.27
N SER A 181 11.72 10.60 14.47
CA SER A 181 10.44 10.44 15.20
C SER A 181 9.23 10.94 14.40
N HIS A 182 9.42 12.04 13.65
CA HIS A 182 8.42 12.62 12.75
C HIS A 182 7.97 11.67 11.61
N MET A 183 8.75 10.64 11.30
CA MET A 183 8.42 9.64 10.28
C MET A 183 7.64 8.45 10.84
N VAL A 184 7.61 8.25 12.16
CA VAL A 184 6.90 7.13 12.82
C VAL A 184 5.42 7.05 12.41
N PRO A 185 4.63 8.15 12.41
CA PRO A 185 3.24 8.08 11.99
C PRO A 185 3.07 7.64 10.52
N SER A 186 3.98 8.05 9.63
CA SER A 186 3.97 7.64 8.22
C SER A 186 4.31 6.17 8.06
N LEU A 187 5.30 5.65 8.81
CA LEU A 187 5.60 4.23 8.84
C LEU A 187 4.37 3.42 9.29
N LEU A 188 3.75 3.80 10.40
CA LEU A 188 2.61 3.06 10.95
C LEU A 188 1.42 3.09 10.00
N ARG A 189 1.14 4.22 9.34
CA ARG A 189 0.12 4.30 8.29
C ARG A 189 0.42 3.34 7.14
N SER A 190 1.68 3.25 6.70
CA SER A 190 2.09 2.31 5.64
C SER A 190 1.91 0.83 6.03
N LEU A 191 1.83 0.53 7.33
CA LEU A 191 1.77 -0.81 7.92
C LEU A 191 0.42 -1.11 8.59
N ASP A 192 -0.63 -0.34 8.28
CA ASP A 192 -1.98 -0.50 8.84
C ASP A 192 -2.01 -0.42 10.39
N HIS A 193 -1.13 0.40 10.96
CA HIS A 193 -0.94 0.59 12.40
C HIS A 193 -0.62 -0.69 13.18
N VAL A 194 -0.11 -1.72 12.51
CA VAL A 194 0.31 -2.98 13.13
C VAL A 194 1.82 -3.00 13.30
N ILE A 195 2.29 -3.17 14.54
CA ILE A 195 3.68 -3.51 14.86
C ILE A 195 3.72 -5.00 15.15
N ASN A 196 4.17 -5.80 14.16
CA ASN A 196 4.32 -7.24 14.33
C ASN A 196 5.79 -7.62 14.48
N LEU A 197 6.17 -8.04 15.68
CA LEU A 197 7.52 -8.44 16.06
C LEU A 197 7.55 -9.88 16.58
N SER A 198 6.60 -10.73 16.16
CA SER A 198 6.51 -12.11 16.61
C SER A 198 7.74 -12.94 16.27
N CYS A 199 7.95 -14.03 17.02
CA CYS A 199 8.99 -15.06 16.79
C CYS A 199 10.41 -14.50 16.71
N ARG A 200 10.90 -13.82 17.75
CA ARG A 200 12.27 -13.29 17.80
C ARG A 200 12.75 -12.99 19.21
N GLU A 201 14.04 -12.82 19.33
CA GLU A 201 14.68 -12.18 20.46
C GLU A 201 14.96 -10.72 20.13
N LEU A 202 14.56 -9.80 21.01
CA LEU A 202 14.92 -8.39 20.90
C LEU A 202 16.20 -8.16 21.71
N ASP A 203 17.25 -7.70 21.05
CA ASP A 203 18.41 -7.16 21.76
C ASP A 203 18.08 -5.79 22.40
N SER A 204 19.03 -5.21 23.14
CA SER A 204 18.83 -3.90 23.80
C SER A 204 18.55 -2.76 22.80
N VAL A 205 19.10 -2.83 21.59
CA VAL A 205 18.93 -1.82 20.54
C VAL A 205 17.56 -1.97 19.87
N ASP A 206 17.14 -3.21 19.58
CA ASP A 206 15.82 -3.53 19.07
C ASP A 206 14.73 -3.08 20.02
N PHE A 207 14.93 -3.35 21.31
CA PHE A 207 13.98 -2.96 22.32
C PHE A 207 13.90 -1.43 22.48
N ALA A 208 15.04 -0.73 22.44
CA ALA A 208 15.06 0.74 22.41
C ALA A 208 14.34 1.31 21.19
N ALA A 209 14.52 0.71 20.00
CA ALA A 209 13.84 1.11 18.78
C ALA A 209 12.32 0.88 18.83
N LEU A 210 11.88 -0.21 19.45
CA LEU A 210 10.46 -0.46 19.73
C LEU A 210 9.89 0.63 20.64
N LEU A 211 10.54 0.91 21.77
CA LEU A 211 10.08 1.96 22.70
C LEU A 211 10.05 3.34 22.05
N PHE A 212 11.08 3.67 21.27
CA PHE A 212 11.11 4.90 20.49
C PHE A 212 9.88 5.01 19.57
N THR A 213 9.58 3.93 18.84
CA THR A 213 8.42 3.88 17.94
C THR A 213 7.11 4.03 18.71
N LEU A 214 6.95 3.34 19.84
CA LEU A 214 5.74 3.41 20.67
C LEU A 214 5.53 4.80 21.27
N ARG A 215 6.60 5.48 21.72
CA ARG A 215 6.50 6.85 22.28
C ARG A 215 6.00 7.88 21.26
N HIS A 216 6.21 7.61 19.97
CA HIS A 216 5.81 8.47 18.86
C HIS A 216 4.63 7.90 18.06
N SER A 217 3.94 6.89 18.60
CA SER A 217 2.76 6.29 17.99
C SER A 217 1.48 6.64 18.72
N ASP A 218 0.36 6.33 18.07
CA ASP A 218 -0.97 6.42 18.66
C ASP A 218 -1.84 5.26 18.15
N GLY A 219 -2.58 4.64 19.06
CA GLY A 219 -3.54 3.57 18.76
C GLY A 219 -2.97 2.31 18.07
N VAL A 220 -1.71 1.95 18.27
CA VAL A 220 -1.08 0.84 17.53
C VAL A 220 -1.51 -0.54 17.99
N LYS A 221 -1.58 -1.49 17.05
CA LYS A 221 -1.79 -2.91 17.34
C LYS A 221 -0.42 -3.58 17.45
N LEU A 222 -0.04 -4.00 18.65
CA LEU A 222 1.25 -4.57 18.96
C LEU A 222 1.16 -6.10 19.08
N ASN A 223 1.92 -6.82 18.26
CA ASN A 223 2.05 -8.28 18.32
C ASN A 223 3.47 -8.68 18.70
N LEU A 224 3.59 -9.29 19.88
CA LEU A 224 4.79 -9.77 20.55
C LEU A 224 4.67 -11.26 20.93
N LEU A 225 3.86 -12.03 20.20
CA LEU A 225 3.78 -13.49 20.38
C LEU A 225 5.12 -14.14 20.04
N TRP A 226 5.60 -15.01 20.94
CA TRP A 226 6.90 -15.66 20.87
C TRP A 226 8.06 -14.67 20.71
N THR A 227 7.94 -13.50 21.33
CA THR A 227 8.97 -12.47 21.35
C THR A 227 9.66 -12.45 22.73
N PHE A 228 10.96 -12.69 22.75
CA PHE A 228 11.76 -12.53 23.97
C PHE A 228 12.14 -11.05 24.13
N ILE A 229 11.73 -10.46 25.27
CA ILE A 229 12.03 -9.07 25.63
C ILE A 229 13.09 -9.07 26.74
N PRO A 230 14.10 -8.19 26.68
CA PRO A 230 15.06 -8.03 27.77
C PRO A 230 14.37 -7.75 29.09
N THR A 231 14.77 -8.45 30.17
CA THR A 231 14.13 -8.37 31.50
C THR A 231 14.07 -6.93 32.03
N GLU A 232 15.10 -6.13 31.78
CA GLU A 232 15.19 -4.73 32.23
C GLU A 232 14.22 -3.80 31.45
N GLY A 233 13.70 -4.27 30.32
CA GLY A 233 12.84 -3.49 29.44
C GLY A 233 11.36 -3.51 29.79
N ILE A 234 10.89 -4.49 30.56
CA ILE A 234 9.46 -4.75 30.77
C ILE A 234 8.75 -3.53 31.39
N GLN A 235 9.36 -2.89 32.39
CA GLN A 235 8.79 -1.69 33.02
C GLN A 235 8.65 -0.54 32.02
N SER A 236 9.66 -0.34 31.17
CA SER A 236 9.61 0.71 30.14
C SER A 236 8.51 0.46 29.12
N LEU A 237 8.24 -0.81 28.78
CA LEU A 237 7.15 -1.18 27.89
C LEU A 237 5.79 -0.84 28.51
N LEU A 238 5.60 -1.12 29.80
CA LEU A 238 4.35 -0.81 30.54
C LEU A 238 3.98 0.67 30.44
N PHE A 239 4.96 1.57 30.55
CA PHE A 239 4.74 3.01 30.43
C PHE A 239 4.35 3.49 29.03
N THR A 240 4.43 2.63 28.02
CA THR A 240 4.05 2.96 26.62
C THR A 240 2.76 2.27 26.18
N LEU A 241 2.14 1.46 27.05
CA LEU A 241 0.93 0.71 26.71
C LEU A 241 -0.30 1.60 26.53
N ASP A 242 -0.28 2.83 27.03
CA ASP A 242 -1.32 3.82 26.74
C ASP A 242 -1.42 4.15 25.24
N LYS A 243 -0.34 3.91 24.47
CA LYS A 243 -0.29 4.08 23.01
C LYS A 243 -0.77 2.86 22.23
N VAL A 244 -1.04 1.74 22.90
CA VAL A 244 -1.34 0.45 22.29
C VAL A 244 -2.85 0.17 22.38
N SER A 245 -3.51 0.04 21.24
CA SER A 245 -4.95 -0.26 21.17
C SER A 245 -5.25 -1.76 21.31
N GLN A 246 -4.32 -2.62 20.85
CA GLN A 246 -4.43 -4.07 20.95
C GLN A 246 -3.05 -4.67 21.20
N LEU A 247 -2.95 -5.54 22.20
CA LEU A 247 -1.70 -6.24 22.54
C LEU A 247 -1.90 -7.76 22.40
N ARG A 248 -1.03 -8.41 21.63
CA ARG A 248 -0.88 -9.86 21.60
C ARG A 248 0.50 -10.22 22.14
N SER A 249 0.57 -11.02 23.20
CA SER A 249 1.85 -11.32 23.86
C SER A 249 1.73 -12.52 24.80
N ASP A 250 2.78 -13.34 24.85
CA ASP A 250 2.92 -14.42 25.84
C ASP A 250 3.40 -13.91 27.21
N ILE A 251 3.83 -12.64 27.27
CA ILE A 251 4.40 -11.98 28.46
C ILE A 251 3.33 -11.80 29.55
N ARG A 252 2.06 -12.12 29.26
CA ARG A 252 0.97 -12.18 30.26
C ARG A 252 1.32 -13.07 31.47
N ALA A 253 2.08 -14.14 31.27
CA ALA A 253 2.58 -14.97 32.38
C ALA A 253 3.58 -14.21 33.27
N CYS A 254 4.44 -13.38 32.69
CA CYS A 254 5.40 -12.55 33.41
C CYS A 254 4.72 -11.36 34.13
N PHE A 255 3.68 -10.77 33.52
CA PHE A 255 2.92 -9.66 34.15
C PHE A 255 2.17 -10.10 35.41
N HIS A 256 1.63 -11.33 35.43
CA HIS A 256 1.02 -11.89 36.65
C HIS A 256 2.03 -12.15 37.78
N GLN A 257 3.28 -12.52 37.46
CA GLN A 257 4.33 -12.67 38.47
C GLN A 257 4.79 -11.32 39.04
N TYR A 258 4.92 -10.28 38.20
CA TYR A 258 5.34 -8.95 38.67
C TYR A 258 4.28 -8.25 39.54
N GLN A 259 2.99 -8.45 39.28
CA GLN A 259 1.92 -7.91 40.14
C GLN A 259 1.79 -8.64 41.49
N CYS A 260 2.28 -9.87 41.60
CA CYS A 260 2.24 -10.67 42.83
C CYS A 260 3.50 -10.54 43.71
N CYS A 261 4.49 -9.74 43.32
CA CYS A 261 5.67 -9.48 44.13
C CYS A 261 5.35 -8.43 45.22
N PRO A 262 5.47 -8.74 46.53
CA PRO A 262 4.99 -7.86 47.61
C PRO A 262 5.90 -6.65 47.89
N THR A 263 6.86 -6.35 47.03
CA THR A 263 7.80 -5.23 47.22
C THR A 263 7.92 -4.41 45.94
N GLN A 264 6.89 -3.62 45.63
CA GLN A 264 7.07 -2.27 45.10
C GLN A 264 5.76 -1.49 45.11
N ASP A 265 5.88 -0.22 45.49
CA ASP A 265 4.80 0.70 45.81
C ASP A 265 3.69 0.76 44.77
N ARG A 266 2.47 0.91 45.28
CA ARG A 266 1.22 1.06 44.55
C ARG A 266 1.32 2.12 43.44
N ILE A 267 1.55 1.69 42.21
CA ILE A 267 1.21 2.48 41.04
C ILE A 267 -0.25 2.15 40.70
N GLN A 268 -1.16 3.07 41.01
CA GLN A 268 -2.52 3.06 40.49
C GLN A 268 -2.44 3.20 38.96
N LEU A 269 -2.44 2.09 38.23
CA LEU A 269 -2.76 2.08 36.81
C LEU A 269 -4.23 2.46 36.67
N SER A 270 -4.47 3.70 36.22
CA SER A 270 -5.74 4.14 35.67
C SER A 270 -6.17 3.13 34.59
N SER A 271 -7.27 2.44 34.88
CA SER A 271 -7.89 1.42 34.05
C SER A 271 -8.43 2.02 32.74
N ALA A 272 -7.61 2.02 31.69
CA ALA A 272 -8.11 2.01 30.32
C ALA A 272 -8.27 0.54 29.89
N PRO A 273 -9.43 0.12 29.35
CA PRO A 273 -9.64 -1.26 28.95
C PRO A 273 -8.86 -1.53 27.65
N VAL A 274 -7.63 -2.02 27.76
CA VAL A 274 -6.98 -2.69 26.63
C VAL A 274 -7.77 -3.97 26.36
N LEU A 275 -8.41 -4.05 25.19
CA LEU A 275 -9.10 -5.25 24.74
C LEU A 275 -8.05 -6.33 24.43
N MET A 276 -7.77 -7.15 25.44
CA MET A 276 -6.87 -8.31 25.36
C MET A 276 -7.63 -9.48 24.71
N HIS A 277 -7.41 -9.71 23.43
CA HIS A 277 -7.96 -10.90 22.75
C HIS A 277 -6.97 -12.06 22.80
N HIS A 278 -7.51 -13.23 23.12
CA HIS A 278 -6.82 -14.53 23.15
C HIS A 278 -6.30 -14.97 21.77
#